data_AF-A0A9E4W858-F1
#
_entry.id   AF-A0A9E4W858-F1
#
_cell.length_a   1.000
_cell.length_b   1.000
_cell.length_c   1.000
_cell.angle_alpha   90.00
_cell.angle_beta   90.00
_cell.angle_gamma   90.00
#
_symmetry.space_group_name_H-M   'P 1'
#
loop_
_entity.id
_entity.type
_entity.pdbx_description
1 polymer ?
#
loop_
_entity_poly.entity_id
_entity_poly.type
_entity_poly.pdbx_seq_one_letter_code
_entity_poly.pdbx_strand_id
1 'polypeptide(L)'
;MPELQANGVTLYYESHGDGYPLIWGHEFAGDYRSWEPQVRFFSRRYRVITYNARGYPPSEVPTDGSVYTQDNAVDDMKGVLDALG
;
A
#
# COMPACT_ATOMS: atom_id res chain seq x y z
N MET A 1 -8.59 -3.42 -11.07
CA MET A 1 -8.36 -3.05 -9.66
C MET A 1 -7.20 -2.05 -9.66
N PRO A 2 -7.15 -1.03 -8.77
CA PRO A 2 -6.08 -0.04 -8.86
C PRO A 2 -4.73 -0.69 -8.53
N GLU A 3 -3.83 -0.65 -9.50
CA GLU A 3 -2.47 -1.17 -9.39
C GLU A 3 -1.51 -0.09 -9.88
N LEU A 4 -0.33 -0.04 -9.28
CA LEU A 4 0.75 0.84 -9.68
C LEU A 4 2.09 0.09 -9.70
N GLN A 5 3.05 0.62 -10.44
CA GLN A 5 4.42 0.13 -10.43
C GLN A 5 5.23 0.93 -9.40
N ALA A 6 5.82 0.24 -8.43
CA ALA A 6 6.68 0.84 -7.42
C ALA A 6 7.82 -0.12 -7.08
N ASN A 7 9.04 0.40 -6.95
CA ASN A 7 10.23 -0.38 -6.56
C ASN A 7 10.37 -1.74 -7.32
N GLY A 8 10.10 -1.70 -8.63
CA GLY A 8 10.22 -2.86 -9.52
C GLY A 8 9.14 -3.94 -9.38
N VAL A 9 8.05 -3.68 -8.64
CA VAL A 9 6.93 -4.61 -8.47
C VAL A 9 5.59 -3.92 -8.69
N THR A 10 4.58 -4.72 -9.04
CA THR A 10 3.19 -4.27 -9.13
C THR A 10 2.53 -4.31 -7.75
N LEU A 11 2.07 -3.16 -7.25
CA LEU A 11 1.38 -3.05 -5.97
C LEU A 11 -0.07 -2.63 -6.16
N TYR A 12 -0.97 -3.36 -5.50
CA TYR A 12 -2.37 -2.96 -5.38
C TYR A 12 -2.54 -1.91 -4.29
N TYR A 13 -3.41 -0.94 -4.54
CA TYR A 13 -3.75 0.10 -3.59
C TYR A 13 -5.23 0.49 -3.65
N GLU A 14 -5.71 1.15 -2.60
CA GLU A 14 -6.92 1.96 -2.62
C GLU A 14 -6.62 3.36 -2.10
N SER A 15 -7.35 4.36 -2.62
CA SER A 15 -7.27 5.74 -2.16
C SER A 15 -8.67 6.29 -1.95
N HIS A 16 -8.94 6.82 -0.76
CA HIS A 16 -10.24 7.32 -0.35
C HIS A 16 -10.14 8.71 0.27
N GLY A 17 -11.06 9.60 -0.12
CA GLY A 17 -11.07 10.99 0.35
C GLY A 17 -9.98 11.85 -0.27
N ASP A 18 -9.83 13.06 0.26
CA ASP A 18 -8.93 14.10 -0.24
C ASP A 18 -8.22 14.81 0.92
N GLY A 19 -7.13 15.52 0.63
CA GLY A 19 -6.38 16.32 1.61
C GLY A 19 -4.99 15.74 1.91
N TYR A 20 -4.49 15.97 3.14
CA TYR A 20 -3.16 15.51 3.54
C TYR A 20 -3.08 13.96 3.48
N PRO A 21 -2.04 13.38 2.85
CA PRO A 21 -1.98 11.95 2.61
C PRO A 21 -1.65 11.16 3.89
N LEU A 22 -2.40 10.08 4.12
CA LEU A 22 -2.11 9.06 5.14
C LEU A 22 -1.96 7.71 4.43
N ILE A 23 -0.83 7.05 4.58
CA ILE A 23 -0.60 5.70 4.05
C ILE A 23 -0.56 4.68 5.19
N TRP A 24 -1.19 3.53 5.00
CA TRP A 24 -1.16 2.44 5.98
C TRP A 24 -0.59 1.16 5.39
N GLY A 25 0.42 0.61 6.05
CA GLY A 25 0.88 -0.76 5.87
C GLY A 25 0.08 -1.71 6.76
N HIS A 26 -0.34 -2.85 6.21
CA HIS A 26 -1.02 -3.90 6.96
C HIS A 26 -0.02 -4.81 7.69
N GLU A 27 -0.54 -5.60 8.63
CA GLU A 27 0.17 -6.62 9.40
C GLU A 27 0.48 -7.90 8.62
N PHE A 28 1.30 -8.78 9.21
CA PHE A 28 1.53 -10.11 8.68
C PHE A 28 0.23 -10.93 8.63
N ALA A 29 0.01 -11.63 7.52
CA ALA A 29 -1.22 -12.40 7.23
C ALA A 29 -2.51 -11.56 7.11
N GLY A 30 -2.42 -10.24 7.08
CA GLY A 30 -3.52 -9.32 6.76
C GLY A 30 -3.48 -8.82 5.32
N ASP A 31 -4.29 -7.81 5.05
CA ASP A 31 -4.27 -7.05 3.80
C ASP A 31 -4.81 -5.63 4.02
N TYR A 32 -4.92 -4.84 2.95
CA TYR A 32 -5.42 -3.47 2.95
C TYR A 32 -6.76 -3.27 3.67
N ARG A 33 -7.58 -4.32 3.79
CA ARG A 33 -8.90 -4.29 4.45
C ARG A 33 -8.79 -4.29 5.98
N SER A 34 -7.63 -4.61 6.56
CA SER A 34 -7.40 -4.50 8.00
C SER A 34 -7.65 -3.09 8.54
N TRP A 35 -7.57 -2.08 7.67
CA TRP A 35 -7.79 -0.67 8.00
C TRP A 35 -9.19 -0.15 7.70
N GLU A 36 -10.15 -1.00 7.31
CA GLU A 36 -11.47 -0.56 6.83
C GLU A 36 -12.20 0.40 7.80
N PRO A 37 -12.23 0.18 9.13
CA PRO A 37 -12.80 1.16 10.06
C PRO A 37 -12.07 2.51 10.08
N GLN A 38 -10.75 2.51 9.95
CA GLN A 38 -9.90 3.70 9.92
C GLN A 38 -10.09 4.45 8.59
N VAL A 39 -10.18 3.74 7.46
CA VAL A 39 -10.48 4.33 6.16
C VAL A 39 -11.77 5.13 6.24
N ARG A 40 -12.87 4.53 6.72
CA ARG A 40 -14.16 5.23 6.85
C ARG A 40 -14.09 6.46 7.76
N PHE A 41 -13.25 6.44 8.78
CA PHE A 41 -13.16 7.53 9.74
C PHE A 41 -12.29 8.69 9.21
N PHE A 42 -11.11 8.40 8.69
CA PHE A 42 -10.14 9.43 8.30
C PHE A 42 -10.36 10.00 6.90
N SER A 43 -10.98 9.25 5.97
CA SER A 43 -11.25 9.72 4.60
C SER A 43 -12.16 10.94 4.52
N ARG A 44 -12.87 11.28 5.61
CA ARG A 44 -13.67 12.50 5.72
C ARG A 44 -12.84 13.79 5.74
N ARG A 45 -11.52 13.70 5.98
CA ARG A 45 -10.62 14.87 6.12
C ARG A 45 -9.22 14.67 5.52
N TYR A 46 -8.83 13.43 5.24
CA TYR A 46 -7.52 13.05 4.73
C TYR A 46 -7.66 12.22 3.46
N ARG A 47 -6.64 12.27 2.60
CA ARG A 47 -6.50 11.29 1.52
C ARG A 47 -5.89 10.03 2.11
N VAL A 48 -6.73 9.03 2.34
CA VAL A 48 -6.33 7.78 2.95
C VAL A 48 -5.93 6.78 1.87
N ILE A 49 -4.71 6.26 1.97
CA ILE A 49 -4.11 5.29 1.05
C ILE A 49 -3.87 3.98 1.81
N THR A 50 -4.45 2.89 1.34
CA THR A 50 -4.10 1.54 1.77
C THR A 50 -3.47 0.80 0.59
N TYR A 51 -2.58 -0.14 0.88
CA TYR A 51 -1.97 -0.96 -0.15
C TYR A 51 -1.68 -2.35 0.40
N ASN A 52 -1.52 -3.32 -0.49
CA ASN A 52 -0.95 -4.60 -0.11
C ASN A 52 0.56 -4.58 -0.35
N ALA A 53 1.32 -4.97 0.67
CA ALA A 53 2.77 -5.11 0.52
C ALA A 53 3.12 -6.16 -0.54
N ARG A 54 4.30 -6.07 -1.15
CA ARG A 54 4.83 -7.15 -1.98
C ARG A 54 4.72 -8.50 -1.26
N GLY A 55 4.32 -9.54 -1.97
CA GLY A 55 4.05 -10.85 -1.38
C GLY A 55 2.63 -11.07 -0.87
N TYR A 56 1.79 -10.04 -0.87
CA TYR A 56 0.39 -10.14 -0.45
C TYR A 56 -0.56 -9.87 -1.64
N PRO A 57 -1.25 -10.91 -2.16
CA PRO A 57 -2.23 -10.71 -3.22
C PRO A 57 -3.30 -9.68 -2.81
N PRO A 58 -3.73 -8.77 -3.70
CA PRO A 58 -3.48 -8.82 -5.14
C PRO A 58 -2.21 -8.11 -5.63
N SER A 59 -1.34 -7.62 -4.73
CA SER A 59 0.01 -7.20 -5.13
C SER A 59 0.83 -8.38 -5.64
N GLU A 60 1.85 -8.07 -6.42
CA GLU A 60 2.79 -9.05 -6.96
C GLU A 60 3.42 -9.88 -5.84
N VAL A 61 3.63 -11.17 -6.10
CA VAL A 61 4.26 -12.12 -5.19
C VAL A 61 5.55 -12.64 -5.82
N PRO A 62 6.67 -11.89 -5.70
CA PRO A 62 7.96 -12.35 -6.18
C PRO A 62 8.37 -13.69 -5.57
N THR A 63 8.94 -14.57 -6.38
CA THR A 63 9.47 -15.86 -5.94
C THR A 63 10.87 -15.76 -5.34
N ASP A 64 11.60 -14.69 -5.64
CA ASP A 64 12.91 -14.41 -5.06
C ASP A 64 12.75 -13.90 -3.62
N GLY A 65 13.14 -14.73 -2.65
CA GLY A 65 13.12 -14.39 -1.23
C GLY A 65 14.00 -13.19 -0.87
N SER A 66 15.03 -12.88 -1.68
CA SER A 66 15.96 -11.79 -1.40
C SER A 66 15.31 -10.40 -1.48
N VAL A 67 14.15 -10.29 -2.13
CA VAL A 67 13.46 -9.01 -2.33
C VAL A 67 12.53 -8.62 -1.18
N TYR A 68 12.41 -9.45 -0.14
CA TYR A 68 11.59 -9.20 1.06
C TYR A 68 12.43 -8.58 2.20
N THR A 69 13.14 -7.49 1.91
CA THR A 69 13.91 -6.72 2.90
C THR A 69 13.07 -5.58 3.48
N GLN A 70 13.48 -5.06 4.64
CA GLN A 70 12.85 -3.87 5.21
C GLN A 70 13.07 -2.63 4.33
N ASP A 71 14.23 -2.50 3.70
CA ASP A 71 14.52 -1.41 2.77
C ASP A 71 13.54 -1.43 1.58
N ASN A 72 13.29 -2.60 1.00
CA ASN A 72 12.31 -2.73 -0.06
C ASN A 72 10.88 -2.43 0.42
N ALA A 73 10.52 -2.78 1.65
CA ALA A 73 9.21 -2.44 2.21
C ALA A 73 9.02 -0.92 2.38
N VAL A 74 10.08 -0.20 2.78
CA VAL A 74 10.08 1.27 2.84
C VAL A 74 9.99 1.87 1.44
N ASP A 75 10.78 1.37 0.49
CA ASP A 75 10.80 1.86 -0.90
C ASP A 75 9.48 1.57 -1.63
N ASP A 76 8.80 0.47 -1.33
CA ASP A 76 7.45 0.18 -1.80
C ASP A 76 6.46 1.26 -1.32
N MET A 77 6.43 1.51 -0.01
CA MET A 77 5.51 2.47 0.59
C MET A 77 5.77 3.89 0.07
N LYS A 78 7.05 4.26 -0.07
CA LYS A 78 7.45 5.51 -0.69
C LYS A 78 7.03 5.57 -2.16
N GLY A 79 7.25 4.51 -2.93
CA GLY A 79 6.86 4.44 -4.34
C GLY A 79 5.36 4.58 -4.55
N VAL A 80 4.54 4.02 -3.65
CA VAL A 80 3.08 4.24 -3.65
C VAL A 80 2.75 5.72 -3.43
N LEU A 81 3.39 6.38 -2.47
CA LEU A 81 3.20 7.82 -2.23
C LEU A 81 3.63 8.65 -3.44
N ASP A 82 4.83 8.41 -3.96
CA ASP A 82 5.40 9.14 -5.11
C ASP A 82 4.51 9.00 -6.36
N ALA A 83 3.94 7.82 -6.60
CA ALA A 83 3.06 7.55 -7.73
C ALA A 83 1.70 8.26 -7.63
N LEU A 84 1.26 8.62 -6.42
CA LEU A 84 -0.03 9.27 -6.18
C LEU A 84 0.08 10.80 -5.98
N GLY A 85 1.29 11.35 -6.00
CA GLY A 85 1.59 12.79 -5.84
C GLY A 85 1.25 13.35 -4.46
#